data_AF-A0A2T5JRS8-F1
#
_entry.id   AF-A0A2T5JRS8-F1
#
_cell.length_a   1.000
_cell.length_b   1.000
_cell.length_c   1.000
_cell.angle_alpha   90.00
_cell.angle_beta   90.00
_cell.angle_gamma   90.00
#
_symmetry.space_group_name_H-M   'P 1'
#
loop_
_entity.id
_entity.type
_entity.pdbx_description
1 polymer ?
#
loop_
_entity_poly.entity_id
_entity_poly.type
_entity_poly.pdbx_seq_one_letter_code
_entity_poly.pdbx_strand_id
1 'polypeptide(L)'
;MDIAKIIREGREKLDLNQSQLAKLIGVSPQAVQQWESGATQPRGKRLNKIAEILKLPLAQMHFGLPLPQSEQVAETTPPPSESGKAISGRSSKVAAEAPVSGREALIKEVASAMRRMSDEDAFRLLTISKALIAAERGEKAEEAMIDLKPLPKPDLAPHPPPAFPARRMPSRVKTRGKTAI
;
A
#
# COMPACT_ATOMS: atom_id res chain seq x y z
N MET A 1 1.51 10.52 -21.13
CA MET A 1 1.97 9.17 -20.72
C MET A 1 1.66 9.10 -19.24
N ASP A 2 0.49 8.59 -18.90
CA ASP A 2 -0.22 9.09 -17.72
C ASP A 2 -0.04 8.16 -16.53
N ILE A 3 1.18 8.15 -15.99
CA ILE A 3 1.47 7.45 -14.72
C ILE A 3 0.52 7.89 -13.61
N ALA A 4 0.08 9.15 -13.66
CA ALA A 4 -0.91 9.73 -12.77
C ALA A 4 -2.24 8.95 -12.79
N LYS A 5 -2.73 8.57 -13.97
CA LYS A 5 -3.95 7.76 -14.12
C LYS A 5 -3.74 6.36 -13.57
N ILE A 6 -2.60 5.74 -13.85
CA ILE A 6 -2.28 4.39 -13.36
C ILE A 6 -2.26 4.34 -11.83
N ILE A 7 -1.66 5.35 -11.19
CA ILE A 7 -1.61 5.45 -9.72
C ILE A 7 -3.01 5.61 -9.16
N ARG A 8 -3.82 6.48 -9.77
CA ARG A 8 -5.20 6.72 -9.35
C ARG A 8 -6.07 5.47 -9.50
N GLU A 9 -6.05 4.83 -10.66
CA GLU A 9 -6.82 3.61 -10.93
C GLU A 9 -6.37 2.45 -10.04
N GLY A 10 -5.06 2.30 -9.82
CA GLY A 10 -4.53 1.29 -8.91
C GLY A 10 -4.99 1.55 -7.46
N ARG A 11 -4.99 2.81 -7.03
CA ARG A 11 -5.48 3.21 -5.71
C ARG A 11 -6.97 2.90 -5.55
N GLU A 12 -7.78 3.25 -6.54
CA GLU A 12 -9.23 3.01 -6.56
C GLU A 12 -9.56 1.52 -6.55
N LYS A 13 -8.79 0.68 -7.27
CA LYS A 13 -8.95 -0.79 -7.25
C LYS A 13 -8.68 -1.44 -5.89
N LEU A 14 -7.91 -0.77 -5.03
CA LEU A 14 -7.58 -1.23 -3.70
C LEU A 14 -8.40 -0.51 -2.61
N ASP A 15 -9.40 0.29 -3.01
CA ASP A 15 -10.24 1.09 -2.11
C ASP A 15 -9.45 1.99 -1.14
N LEU A 16 -8.24 2.40 -1.55
CA LEU A 16 -7.36 3.22 -0.72
C LEU A 16 -7.66 4.71 -0.90
N ASN A 17 -7.58 5.49 0.17
CA ASN A 17 -7.55 6.96 0.06
C ASN A 17 -6.12 7.47 -0.20
N GLN A 18 -5.95 8.67 -0.78
CA GLN A 18 -4.64 9.28 -1.06
C GLN A 18 -3.76 9.34 0.19
N SER A 19 -4.33 9.70 1.34
CA SER A 19 -3.61 9.73 2.62
C SER A 19 -3.17 8.35 3.11
N GLN A 20 -3.94 7.30 2.83
CA GLN A 20 -3.56 5.91 3.19
C GLN A 20 -2.43 5.43 2.30
N LEU A 21 -2.52 5.67 0.98
CA LEU A 21 -1.44 5.36 0.04
C LEU A 21 -0.15 6.10 0.43
N ALA A 22 -0.25 7.36 0.83
CA ALA A 22 0.89 8.15 1.30
C ALA A 22 1.55 7.54 2.56
N LYS A 23 0.75 7.09 3.53
CA LYS A 23 1.23 6.40 4.74
C LYS A 23 1.98 5.10 4.40
N LEU A 24 1.45 4.29 3.48
CA LEU A 24 2.08 3.03 3.05
C LEU A 24 3.44 3.27 2.37
N ILE A 25 3.55 4.31 1.54
CA ILE A 25 4.80 4.66 0.85
C ILE A 25 5.81 5.34 1.81
N GLY A 26 5.29 6.03 2.84
CA GLY A 26 6.06 6.86 3.77
C GLY A 26 6.31 8.28 3.23
N VAL A 27 5.31 8.89 2.59
CA VAL A 27 5.37 10.26 2.05
C VAL A 27 4.19 11.11 2.53
N SER A 28 4.27 12.43 2.35
CA SER A 28 3.15 13.33 2.63
C SER A 28 1.97 13.10 1.67
N PRO A 29 0.70 13.22 2.10
CA PRO A 29 -0.47 13.14 1.22
C PRO A 29 -0.41 14.09 0.02
N GLN A 30 0.17 15.27 0.22
CA GLN A 30 0.33 16.27 -0.85
C GLN A 30 1.24 15.80 -1.98
N ALA A 31 2.22 14.93 -1.69
CA ALA A 31 3.06 14.33 -2.73
C ALA A 31 2.26 13.37 -3.61
N VAL A 32 1.40 12.55 -3.01
CA VAL A 32 0.50 11.64 -3.74
C VAL A 32 -0.47 12.43 -4.60
N GLN A 33 -1.06 13.50 -4.06
CA GLN A 33 -1.92 14.40 -4.81
C GLN A 33 -1.21 15.01 -6.03
N GLN A 34 0.03 15.48 -5.86
CA GLN A 34 0.86 16.03 -6.94
C GLN A 34 1.20 14.99 -8.01
N TRP A 35 1.28 13.70 -7.65
CA TRP A 35 1.48 12.61 -8.60
C TRP A 35 0.21 12.27 -9.37
N GLU A 36 -0.93 12.16 -8.68
CA GLU A 36 -2.23 11.87 -9.30
C GLU A 36 -2.74 13.03 -10.17
N SER A 37 -2.34 14.28 -9.88
CA SER A 37 -2.63 15.44 -10.74
C SER A 37 -1.70 15.54 -11.95
N GLY A 38 -0.63 14.75 -12.00
CA GLY A 38 0.41 14.81 -13.03
C GLY A 38 1.36 16.00 -12.90
N ALA A 39 1.24 16.80 -11.84
CA ALA A 39 2.12 17.94 -11.60
C ALA A 39 3.57 17.52 -11.32
N THR A 40 3.76 16.38 -10.67
CA THR A 40 5.08 15.75 -10.49
C THR A 40 5.02 14.26 -10.73
N GLN A 41 6.18 13.65 -10.99
CA GLN A 41 6.28 12.21 -11.27
C GLN A 41 7.08 11.50 -10.16
N PRO A 42 6.58 10.39 -9.61
CA PRO A 42 7.38 9.59 -8.68
C PRO A 42 8.56 8.97 -9.43
N ARG A 43 9.76 9.02 -8.83
CA ARG A 43 11.00 8.50 -9.42
C ARG A 43 11.75 7.57 -8.47
N GLY A 44 12.54 6.68 -9.05
CA GLY A 44 13.45 5.77 -8.35
C GLY A 44 12.73 4.94 -7.28
N LYS A 45 13.22 5.02 -6.04
CA LYS A 45 12.72 4.21 -4.91
C LYS A 45 11.21 4.39 -4.65
N ARG A 46 10.65 5.58 -4.89
CA ARG A 46 9.23 5.84 -4.63
C ARG A 46 8.34 5.15 -5.65
N LEU A 47 8.78 5.10 -6.91
CA LEU A 47 8.04 4.41 -7.97
C LEU A 47 7.99 2.91 -7.69
N ASN A 48 9.10 2.31 -7.25
CA ASN A 48 9.15 0.90 -6.88
C ASN A 48 8.19 0.58 -5.73
N LYS A 49 8.17 1.39 -4.67
CA LYS A 49 7.21 1.21 -3.57
C LYS A 49 5.76 1.31 -4.01
N ILE A 50 5.45 2.23 -4.92
CA ILE A 50 4.09 2.35 -5.46
C ILE A 50 3.72 1.09 -6.25
N ALA A 51 4.64 0.58 -7.08
CA ALA A 51 4.44 -0.65 -7.83
C ALA A 51 4.18 -1.85 -6.90
N GLU A 52 4.94 -1.98 -5.82
CA GLU A 52 4.78 -3.02 -4.79
C GLU A 52 3.41 -2.95 -4.11
N ILE A 53 3.00 -1.77 -3.65
CA ILE A 53 1.72 -1.57 -2.95
C ILE A 53 0.54 -1.82 -3.89
N LEU A 54 0.62 -1.31 -5.13
CA LEU A 54 -0.42 -1.49 -6.13
C LEU A 54 -0.42 -2.89 -6.76
N LYS A 55 0.59 -3.72 -6.45
CA LYS A 55 0.83 -5.03 -7.07
C LYS A 55 0.85 -4.97 -8.60
N LEU A 56 1.42 -3.89 -9.14
CA LEU A 56 1.55 -3.67 -10.58
C LEU A 56 3.01 -3.81 -11.02
N PRO A 57 3.28 -4.40 -12.20
CA PRO A 57 4.65 -4.47 -12.71
C PRO A 57 5.17 -3.06 -13.03
N LEU A 58 6.45 -2.80 -12.70
CA LEU A 58 7.08 -1.50 -12.92
C LEU A 58 7.05 -1.07 -14.40
N ALA A 59 7.10 -2.04 -15.31
CA ALA A 59 6.93 -1.83 -16.74
C ALA A 59 5.55 -1.23 -17.08
N GLN A 60 4.48 -1.66 -16.42
CA GLN A 60 3.15 -1.09 -16.62
C GLN A 60 3.08 0.36 -16.12
N MET A 61 3.77 0.68 -15.02
CA MET A 61 3.87 2.07 -14.56
C MET A 61 4.61 2.95 -15.57
N HIS A 62 5.71 2.49 -16.15
CA HIS A 62 6.50 3.28 -17.11
C HIS A 62 5.85 3.41 -18.49
N PHE A 63 5.34 2.30 -19.02
CA PHE A 63 4.91 2.21 -20.42
C PHE A 63 3.39 2.36 -20.57
N GLY A 64 2.61 2.21 -19.50
CA GLY A 64 1.14 2.28 -19.55
C GLY A 64 0.49 1.13 -20.32
N LEU A 65 1.24 0.09 -20.65
CA LEU A 65 0.71 -1.10 -21.29
C LEU A 65 0.21 -2.06 -20.22
N PRO A 66 -1.04 -2.55 -20.30
CA PRO A 66 -1.45 -3.73 -19.56
C PRO A 66 -0.65 -4.90 -20.12
N LEU A 67 0.37 -5.34 -19.38
CA LEU A 67 1.03 -6.59 -19.68
C LEU A 67 0.00 -7.70 -19.44
N PRO A 68 -0.17 -8.65 -20.37
CA PRO A 68 -1.05 -9.79 -20.13
C PRO A 68 -0.57 -10.47 -18.84
N GLN A 69 -1.48 -10.57 -17.87
CA GLN A 69 -1.27 -11.26 -16.61
C GLN A 69 -1.17 -12.76 -16.94
N SER A 70 0.02 -13.22 -17.31
CA SER A 70 0.38 -14.61 -17.07
C SER A 70 0.77 -14.70 -15.60
N GLU A 71 -0.13 -15.27 -14.79
CA GLU A 71 0.27 -15.94 -13.55
C GLU A 71 1.56 -16.73 -13.80
N GLN A 72 2.44 -16.80 -12.80
CA GLN A 72 3.83 -17.32 -12.82
C GLN A 72 4.91 -16.24 -13.05
N VAL A 73 5.07 -15.30 -12.12
CA VAL A 73 6.43 -14.77 -11.84
C VAL A 73 6.90 -15.45 -10.57
N ALA A 74 7.49 -16.62 -10.79
CA ALA A 74 8.39 -17.25 -9.86
C ALA A 74 9.45 -16.22 -9.44
N GLU A 75 9.55 -16.02 -8.14
CA GLU A 75 10.71 -15.51 -7.45
C GLU A 75 11.95 -16.25 -7.95
N THR A 76 12.75 -15.62 -8.81
CA THR A 76 14.18 -15.91 -8.92
C THR A 76 14.92 -14.72 -9.52
N THR A 77 15.99 -14.33 -8.84
CA THR A 77 17.19 -13.79 -9.47
C THR A 77 18.36 -14.39 -8.69
N PRO A 78 19.53 -14.58 -9.30
CA PRO A 78 19.91 -15.59 -10.30
C PRO A 78 20.88 -16.65 -9.71
N PRO A 79 21.21 -17.73 -10.44
CA PRO A 79 22.62 -17.87 -10.90
C PRO A 79 22.74 -18.44 -12.33
N PRO A 80 23.96 -18.40 -12.92
CA PRO A 80 24.19 -18.73 -14.33
C PRO A 80 24.32 -20.25 -14.56
N SER A 81 24.21 -20.62 -15.85
CA SER A 81 24.76 -21.85 -16.43
C SER A 81 24.01 -23.16 -16.12
N GLU A 82 23.30 -23.74 -17.09
CA GLU A 82 23.86 -24.76 -18.00
C GLU A 82 22.78 -25.31 -18.93
N SER A 83 23.21 -25.61 -20.15
CA SER A 83 22.50 -26.33 -21.20
C SER A 83 21.98 -27.69 -20.73
N GLY A 84 20.72 -28.02 -21.05
CA GLY A 84 20.20 -29.38 -20.88
C GLY A 84 18.81 -29.55 -21.48
N LYS A 85 18.64 -30.63 -22.24
CA LYS A 85 17.56 -30.92 -23.21
C LYS A 85 16.67 -32.06 -22.70
N ALA A 86 15.34 -31.94 -22.83
CA ALA A 86 14.30 -33.01 -22.92
C ALA A 86 12.92 -32.34 -22.68
N ILE A 87 11.93 -32.21 -23.57
CA ILE A 87 11.10 -33.14 -24.36
C ILE A 87 10.36 -34.22 -23.53
N SER A 88 9.05 -34.34 -23.81
CA SER A 88 8.06 -35.37 -23.40
C SER A 88 7.26 -35.00 -22.16
N GLY A 89 5.93 -34.75 -22.17
CA GLY A 89 4.88 -35.15 -23.10
C GLY A 89 3.95 -36.14 -22.39
N ARG A 90 2.71 -35.76 -22.08
CA ARG A 90 1.52 -36.64 -22.17
C ARG A 90 0.23 -35.86 -21.94
N SER A 91 -0.59 -35.87 -22.98
CA SER A 91 -2.01 -35.57 -22.98
C SER A 91 -2.79 -36.53 -22.08
N SER A 92 -3.85 -36.05 -21.43
CA SER A 92 -5.15 -36.75 -21.37
C SER A 92 -6.25 -35.81 -20.89
N LYS A 93 -7.33 -35.86 -21.65
CA LYS A 93 -8.57 -35.08 -21.61
C LYS A 93 -9.65 -35.90 -20.89
N VAL A 94 -10.82 -35.29 -20.65
CA VAL A 94 -12.18 -35.85 -20.33
C VAL A 94 -12.61 -35.34 -18.94
N ALA A 95 -13.50 -34.36 -18.76
CA ALA A 95 -14.89 -34.10 -19.19
C ALA A 95 -15.82 -34.14 -17.95
N ALA A 96 -16.76 -33.19 -17.93
CA ALA A 96 -17.99 -33.12 -17.15
C ALA A 96 -17.95 -32.50 -15.73
N GLU A 97 -18.75 -31.44 -15.64
CA GLU A 97 -19.50 -30.90 -14.49
C GLU A 97 -18.93 -29.65 -13.76
N ALA A 98 -19.83 -28.69 -13.56
CA ALA A 98 -19.58 -27.31 -13.16
C ALA A 98 -19.35 -27.15 -11.62
N PRO A 99 -19.22 -25.93 -11.08
CA PRO A 99 -17.98 -25.38 -10.59
C PRO A 99 -17.94 -25.35 -9.05
N VAL A 100 -17.46 -26.42 -8.42
CA VAL A 100 -17.00 -26.40 -7.01
C VAL A 100 -15.63 -27.10 -6.84
N SER A 101 -15.08 -27.60 -7.95
CA SER A 101 -13.95 -28.53 -8.00
C SER A 101 -12.65 -27.97 -7.43
N GLY A 102 -12.38 -26.67 -7.60
CA GLY A 102 -11.11 -26.08 -7.14
C GLY A 102 -10.94 -26.10 -5.62
N ARG A 103 -11.95 -25.63 -4.87
CA ARG A 103 -11.88 -25.57 -3.39
C ARG A 103 -11.98 -26.95 -2.76
N GLU A 104 -12.83 -27.83 -3.29
CA GLU A 104 -12.94 -29.19 -2.76
C GLU A 104 -11.70 -30.05 -3.06
N ALA A 105 -11.07 -29.88 -4.23
CA ALA A 105 -9.82 -30.55 -4.55
C ALA A 105 -8.71 -30.11 -3.59
N LEU A 106 -8.58 -28.81 -3.34
CA LEU A 106 -7.65 -28.26 -2.36
C LEU A 106 -7.91 -28.79 -0.94
N ILE A 107 -9.18 -28.84 -0.50
CA ILE A 107 -9.53 -29.39 0.82
C ILE A 107 -9.17 -30.87 0.92
N LYS A 108 -9.43 -31.67 -0.13
CA LYS A 108 -9.11 -33.10 -0.19
C LYS A 108 -7.58 -33.32 -0.21
N GLU A 109 -6.84 -32.49 -0.94
CA GLU A 109 -5.39 -32.53 -1.03
C GLU A 109 -4.73 -32.21 0.31
N VAL A 110 -5.15 -31.11 0.95
CA VAL A 110 -4.68 -30.72 2.30
C VAL A 110 -5.05 -31.79 3.32
N ALA A 111 -6.26 -32.33 3.31
CA ALA A 111 -6.66 -33.42 4.20
C ALA A 111 -5.83 -34.70 3.99
N SER A 112 -5.45 -35.01 2.75
CA SER A 112 -4.59 -36.15 2.42
C SER A 112 -3.13 -35.93 2.83
N ALA A 113 -2.66 -34.67 2.81
CA ALA A 113 -1.35 -34.28 3.31
C ALA A 113 -1.30 -34.32 4.84
N MET A 114 -2.35 -33.84 5.51
CA MET A 114 -2.47 -33.87 6.98
C MET A 114 -2.49 -35.31 7.53
N ARG A 115 -3.11 -36.27 6.82
CA ARG A 115 -3.08 -37.70 7.21
C ARG A 115 -1.69 -38.35 7.12
N ARG A 116 -0.74 -37.72 6.42
CA ARG A 116 0.65 -38.20 6.28
C ARG A 116 1.60 -37.59 7.30
N MET A 117 1.13 -36.65 8.12
CA MET A 117 1.89 -36.03 9.21
C MET A 117 1.63 -36.77 10.53
N SER A 118 2.60 -36.75 11.44
CA SER A 118 2.40 -37.24 12.82
C SER A 118 1.33 -36.39 13.52
N ASP A 119 0.51 -37.00 14.39
CA ASP A 119 -0.60 -36.34 15.10
C ASP A 119 -0.18 -35.03 15.80
N GLU A 120 1.07 -34.97 16.22
CA GLU A 120 1.72 -33.81 16.84
C GLU A 120 1.80 -32.59 15.91
N ASP A 121 2.14 -32.78 14.63
CA ASP A 121 2.30 -31.67 13.69
C ASP A 121 0.94 -31.17 13.18
N ALA A 122 -0.06 -32.05 13.08
CA ALA A 122 -1.44 -31.64 12.80
C ALA A 122 -2.00 -30.75 13.93
N PHE A 123 -1.69 -31.09 15.19
CA PHE A 123 -2.08 -30.28 16.35
C PHE A 123 -1.41 -28.90 16.37
N ARG A 124 -0.12 -28.81 16.01
CA ARG A 124 0.60 -27.52 15.91
C ARG A 124 -0.03 -26.61 14.86
N LEU A 125 -0.38 -27.15 13.69
CA LEU A 125 -1.05 -26.38 12.64
C LEU A 125 -2.44 -25.88 13.07
N LEU A 126 -3.22 -26.70 13.78
CA LEU A 126 -4.50 -26.27 14.36
C LEU A 126 -4.33 -25.19 15.44
N THR A 127 -3.29 -25.31 16.26
CA THR A 127 -2.98 -24.33 17.30
C THR A 127 -2.61 -22.98 16.69
N ILE A 128 -1.74 -22.98 15.66
CA ILE A 128 -1.34 -21.77 14.94
C ILE A 128 -2.53 -21.15 14.22
N SER A 129 -3.32 -21.92 13.48
CA SER A 129 -4.49 -21.40 12.77
C SER A 129 -5.54 -20.81 13.72
N LYS A 130 -5.82 -21.46 14.86
CA LYS A 130 -6.71 -20.92 15.88
C LYS A 130 -6.18 -19.64 16.51
N ALA A 131 -4.87 -19.55 16.75
CA ALA A 131 -4.22 -18.34 17.27
C ALA A 131 -4.31 -17.18 16.27
N LEU A 132 -4.11 -17.43 14.97
CA LEU A 132 -4.25 -16.42 13.92
C LEU A 132 -5.70 -15.90 13.81
N ILE A 133 -6.68 -16.79 13.84
CA ILE A 133 -8.11 -16.41 13.82
C ILE A 133 -8.49 -15.62 15.09
N ALA A 134 -7.90 -15.95 16.25
CA ALA A 134 -8.12 -15.21 17.49
C ALA A 134 -7.45 -13.82 17.46
N ALA A 135 -6.26 -13.69 16.87
CA ALA A 135 -5.56 -12.41 16.70
C ALA A 135 -6.36 -11.43 15.81
N GLU A 136 -6.99 -11.92 14.74
CA GLU A 136 -7.85 -11.09 13.87
C GLU A 136 -9.13 -10.59 14.56
N ARG A 137 -9.63 -11.31 15.59
CA ARG A 137 -10.81 -10.90 16.37
C ARG A 137 -10.49 -9.99 17.57
N GLY A 138 -9.21 -9.79 17.89
CA GLY A 138 -8.75 -9.13 19.12
C GLY A 138 -8.38 -7.65 19.00
N GLU A 139 -8.41 -7.02 17.83
CA GLU A 139 -8.05 -5.60 17.67
C GLU A 139 -9.24 -4.63 17.86
N LYS A 140 -10.05 -4.84 18.91
CA LYS A 140 -11.06 -3.87 19.37
C LYS A 140 -11.17 -3.82 20.89
N ALA A 141 -10.09 -3.51 21.59
CA ALA A 141 -10.14 -2.91 22.93
C ALA A 141 -8.76 -2.34 23.28
N GLU A 142 -8.77 -1.19 23.95
CA GLU A 142 -7.62 -0.48 24.53
C GLU A 142 -6.75 0.39 23.60
N GLU A 143 -7.38 1.42 23.01
CA GLU A 143 -6.76 2.75 23.10
C GLU A 143 -6.86 3.22 24.56
N ALA A 144 -5.94 2.73 25.38
CA ALA A 144 -5.69 3.28 26.70
C ALA A 144 -5.32 4.75 26.52
N MET A 145 -6.18 5.61 27.07
CA MET A 145 -5.98 7.03 27.28
C MET A 145 -4.59 7.26 27.88
N ILE A 146 -3.64 7.67 27.05
CA ILE A 146 -2.33 8.14 27.51
C ILE A 146 -2.61 9.47 28.22
N ASP A 147 -2.73 9.42 29.54
CA ASP A 147 -2.77 10.60 30.41
C ASP A 147 -1.43 11.34 30.28
N LEU A 148 -1.32 12.16 29.23
CA LEU A 148 -0.19 13.03 28.99
C LEU A 148 -0.17 14.06 30.11
N LYS A 149 0.62 13.77 31.15
CA LYS A 149 1.13 14.77 32.09
C LYS A 149 1.55 16.00 31.26
N PRO A 150 0.96 17.19 31.48
CA PRO A 150 1.32 18.35 30.69
C PRO A 150 2.81 18.62 30.88
N LEU A 151 3.55 18.66 29.77
CA LEU A 151 4.98 18.94 29.78
C LEU A 151 5.23 20.26 30.53
N PRO A 152 6.24 20.34 31.40
CA PRO A 152 6.61 21.61 32.01
C PRO A 152 6.94 22.59 30.89
N LYS A 153 6.32 23.78 30.92
CA LYS A 153 6.63 24.84 29.97
C LYS A 153 8.14 25.07 30.05
N PRO A 154 8.90 24.93 28.94
CA PRO A 154 10.29 25.31 28.95
C PRO A 154 10.35 26.77 29.37
N ASP A 155 11.11 27.07 30.41
CA ASP A 155 11.35 28.41 30.91
C ASP A 155 12.17 29.16 29.85
N LEU A 156 11.49 29.53 28.77
CA LEU A 156 12.01 30.40 27.73
C LEU A 156 12.10 31.77 28.37
N ALA A 157 13.33 32.16 28.73
CA ALA A 157 13.65 33.55 28.99
C ALA A 157 12.94 34.43 27.94
N PRO A 158 12.34 35.56 28.34
CA PRO A 158 11.60 36.40 27.41
C PRO A 158 12.48 36.70 26.20
N HIS A 159 11.97 36.42 25.01
CA HIS A 159 12.70 36.70 23.79
C HIS A 159 13.10 38.19 23.80
N PRO A 160 14.31 38.55 23.37
CA PRO A 160 14.67 39.96 23.29
C PRO A 160 13.67 40.69 22.38
N PRO A 161 13.37 41.98 22.67
CA PRO A 161 12.54 42.77 21.76
C PRO A 161 13.18 42.79 20.38
N PRO A 162 12.39 42.82 19.29
CA PRO A 162 12.92 42.83 17.94
C PRO A 162 13.89 44.01 17.79
N ALA A 163 15.08 43.74 17.24
CA ALA A 163 16.14 44.74 17.06
C ALA A 163 15.71 45.94 16.19
N PHE A 164 14.59 45.81 15.47
CA PHE A 164 14.05 46.84 14.61
C PHE A 164 12.61 47.16 14.98
N PRO A 165 12.22 48.46 15.01
CA PRO A 165 10.85 48.86 15.23
C PRO A 165 9.94 48.34 14.11
N ALA A 166 8.67 48.07 14.45
CA ALA A 166 7.68 47.68 13.45
C ALA A 166 7.59 48.73 12.34
N ARG A 167 7.69 48.29 11.08
CA ARG A 167 7.55 49.17 9.91
C ARG A 167 6.18 49.85 9.99
N ARG A 168 6.15 51.17 10.15
CA ARG A 168 4.92 51.97 10.16
C ARG A 168 4.32 51.95 8.76
N MET A 169 3.35 51.07 8.54
CA MET A 169 2.55 51.08 7.31
C MET A 169 1.52 52.21 7.40
N PRO A 170 1.35 53.04 6.35
CA PRO A 170 0.28 54.04 6.36
C PRO A 170 -1.07 53.33 6.42
N SER A 171 -1.92 53.73 7.37
CA SER A 171 -3.30 53.25 7.45
C SER A 171 -4.02 53.66 6.17
N ARG A 172 -4.41 52.68 5.34
CA ARG A 172 -5.22 52.94 4.15
C ARG A 172 -6.64 53.34 4.58
N VAL A 173 -6.86 54.62 4.87
CA VAL A 173 -8.20 55.16 5.04
C VAL A 173 -8.82 55.29 3.66
N LYS A 174 -9.64 54.31 3.27
CA LYS A 174 -10.55 54.44 2.11
C LYS A 174 -11.73 55.32 2.54
N THR A 175 -11.62 56.63 2.38
CA THR A 175 -12.80 57.51 2.38
C THR A 175 -13.55 57.29 1.07
N ARG A 176 -14.57 56.43 1.09
CA ARG A 176 -15.54 56.32 -0.01
C ARG A 176 -16.62 57.38 0.21
N GLY A 177 -16.33 58.61 -0.21
CA GLY A 177 -17.32 59.70 -0.23
C GLY A 177 -18.30 59.49 -1.38
N LYS A 178 -19.51 59.04 -1.05
CA LYS A 178 -20.71 59.25 -1.87
C LYS A 178 -21.19 60.66 -1.58
N THR A 179 -21.26 61.52 -2.59
CA THR A 179 -22.17 62.68 -2.57
C THR A 179 -22.65 62.91 -3.99
N ALA A 180 -23.96 62.82 -4.14
CA ALA A 180 -24.73 63.19 -5.31
C ALA A 180 -24.88 64.72 -5.38
N ILE A 181 -24.94 65.26 -6.60
CA ILE A 181 -25.87 66.28 -7.12
C ILE A 181 -25.67 66.27 -8.63
#